data_AF-A0A6C0LIJ9-F1
#
_entry.id   AF-A0A6C0LIJ9-F1
#
_cell.length_a   1.000
_cell.length_b   1.000
_cell.length_c   1.000
_cell.angle_alpha   90.00
_cell.angle_beta   90.00
_cell.angle_gamma   90.00
#
_symmetry.space_group_name_H-M   'P 1'
#
loop_
_entity.id
_entity.type
_entity.pdbx_description
1 polymer ?
#
loop_
_entity_poly.entity_id
_entity_poly.type
_entity_poly.pdbx_seq_one_letter_code
_entity_poly.pdbx_strand_id
1 'polypeptide(L)'
;MYGIVVDKLGSLKEATIKSDDIDHLCKKCNFKNSKHFDERTVWHVKIKDVRYKIKLFAKDDGRANSENKYDFPPPVDTKLFFGSCILIRYIDNEVASLSLSEWEKIYEKLFGGFEDLAATIEEDENEEDELELIDDSLKSKDGYLLDGFIVDDSVESGEDDGSFDSELSEEPYVFSDED
;
A
#
# COMPACT_ATOMS: atom_id res chain seq x y z
N MET A 1 6.88 24.56 9.27
CA MET A 1 6.73 23.56 8.20
C MET A 1 5.41 22.83 8.37
N TYR A 2 4.98 22.04 7.39
CA TYR A 2 3.78 21.21 7.48
C TYR A 2 4.13 19.73 7.43
N GLY A 3 3.46 18.93 8.26
CA GLY A 3 3.49 17.46 8.21
C GLY A 3 2.05 16.95 8.20
N ILE A 4 1.86 15.64 8.05
CA ILE A 4 0.54 15.04 7.96
C ILE A 4 0.27 14.23 9.22
N VAL A 5 -0.79 14.57 9.94
CA VAL A 5 -1.32 13.75 11.03
C VAL A 5 -2.33 12.78 10.44
N VAL A 6 -2.11 11.51 10.69
CA VAL A 6 -3.03 10.43 10.38
C VAL A 6 -3.84 10.15 11.64
N ASP A 7 -5.14 10.39 11.62
CA ASP A 7 -5.97 10.07 12.78
C ASP A 7 -6.22 8.57 12.92
N LYS A 8 -6.77 8.14 14.06
CA LYS A 8 -7.04 6.72 14.33
C LYS A 8 -8.05 6.10 13.34
N LEU A 9 -8.90 6.91 12.71
CA LEU A 9 -9.91 6.46 11.75
C LEU A 9 -9.34 6.40 10.32
N GLY A 10 -8.10 6.85 10.12
CA GLY A 10 -7.43 6.89 8.83
C GLY A 10 -7.56 8.22 8.08
N SER A 11 -8.11 9.27 8.70
CA SER A 11 -8.21 10.57 8.06
C SER A 11 -6.88 11.32 8.10
N LEU A 12 -6.47 11.88 6.98
CA LEU A 12 -5.25 12.67 6.84
C LEU A 12 -5.53 14.16 7.06
N LYS A 13 -4.69 14.82 7.88
CA LYS A 13 -4.79 16.27 8.15
C LYS A 13 -3.42 16.91 8.14
N GLU A 14 -3.28 18.02 7.44
CA GLU A 14 -2.07 18.82 7.50
C GLU A 14 -1.97 19.53 8.85
N ALA A 15 -0.78 19.48 9.45
CA ALA A 15 -0.49 20.07 10.74
C ALA A 15 0.81 20.85 10.68
N THR A 16 0.84 22.02 11.32
CA THR A 16 2.08 22.79 11.46
C THR A 16 3.03 22.10 12.43
N ILE A 17 4.23 21.78 11.94
CA ILE A 17 5.35 21.24 12.69
C ILE A 17 6.33 22.38 12.97
N LYS A 18 6.63 22.56 14.25
CA LYS A 18 7.59 23.55 14.77
C LYS A 18 8.92 22.91 15.18
N SER A 19 8.87 21.66 15.61
CA SER A 19 9.98 20.85 16.10
C SER A 19 9.69 19.39 15.76
N ASP A 20 10.74 18.64 15.41
CA ASP A 20 10.74 17.20 15.17
C ASP A 20 11.12 16.38 16.40
N ASP A 21 11.30 17.00 17.56
CA ASP A 21 11.50 16.26 18.80
C ASP A 21 10.30 15.37 19.14
N ILE A 22 10.59 14.18 19.66
CA ILE A 22 9.60 13.15 19.96
C ILE A 22 8.49 13.65 20.89
N ASP A 23 8.79 14.52 21.87
CA ASP A 23 7.79 15.03 22.80
C ASP A 23 6.83 16.02 22.13
N HIS A 24 7.33 16.87 21.22
CA HIS A 24 6.49 17.77 20.42
C HIS A 24 5.62 17.00 19.43
N LEU A 25 6.17 16.00 18.74
CA LEU A 25 5.42 15.15 17.80
C LEU A 25 4.35 14.34 18.52
N CYS A 26 4.70 13.73 19.66
CA CYS A 26 3.77 13.03 20.54
C CYS A 26 2.59 13.91 20.96
N LYS A 27 2.86 15.17 21.37
CA LYS A 27 1.80 16.14 21.72
C LYS A 27 0.94 16.50 20.51
N LYS A 28 1.52 16.58 19.30
CA LYS A 28 0.75 16.80 18.06
C LYS A 28 -0.17 15.64 17.71
N CYS A 29 0.19 14.42 18.08
CA CYS A 29 -0.67 13.24 18.01
C CYS A 29 -1.64 13.11 19.20
N ASN A 30 -1.78 14.14 20.04
CA ASN A 30 -2.66 14.19 21.22
C ASN A 30 -2.34 13.13 22.30
N PHE A 31 -1.09 12.65 22.37
CA PHE A 31 -0.67 11.75 23.42
C PHE A 31 -0.17 12.50 24.66
N LYS A 32 -0.40 11.90 25.84
CA LYS A 32 0.01 12.46 27.14
C LYS A 32 1.51 12.26 27.43
N ASN A 33 2.10 11.22 26.85
CA ASN A 33 3.50 10.86 27.01
C ASN A 33 4.02 10.19 25.73
N SER A 34 5.32 10.29 25.53
CA SER A 34 6.08 9.70 24.41
C SER A 34 6.35 8.21 24.58
N LYS A 35 5.70 7.55 25.57
CA LYS A 35 5.95 6.13 25.82
C LYS A 35 5.46 5.31 24.63
N HIS A 36 6.34 4.46 24.10
CA HIS A 36 6.07 3.67 22.89
C HIS A 36 5.81 4.52 21.64
N PHE A 37 6.15 5.82 21.62
CA PHE A 37 6.00 6.67 20.44
C PHE A 37 7.39 6.97 19.89
N ASP A 38 7.68 6.47 18.69
CA ASP A 38 9.01 6.59 18.06
C ASP A 38 8.90 6.56 16.53
N GLU A 39 10.02 6.78 15.85
CA GLU A 39 10.20 6.57 14.42
C GLU A 39 10.00 5.08 14.07
N ARG A 40 9.07 4.79 13.15
CA ARG A 40 8.68 3.42 12.77
C ARG A 40 9.20 2.99 11.42
N THR A 41 9.34 3.92 10.51
CA THR A 41 9.89 3.67 9.18
C THR A 41 10.32 4.97 8.52
N VAL A 42 11.19 4.83 7.53
CA VAL A 42 11.65 5.89 6.65
C VAL A 42 11.50 5.41 5.22
N TRP A 43 10.68 6.12 4.45
CA TRP A 43 10.53 5.88 3.02
C TRP A 43 11.43 6.82 2.24
N HIS A 44 12.20 6.24 1.32
CA HIS A 44 13.02 6.95 0.35
C HIS A 44 12.39 6.74 -1.03
N VAL A 45 11.78 7.78 -1.59
CA VAL A 45 11.01 7.69 -2.84
C VAL A 45 11.52 8.73 -3.83
N LYS A 46 11.69 8.34 -5.09
CA LYS A 46 12.08 9.25 -6.18
C LYS A 46 10.88 9.40 -7.14
N ILE A 47 10.42 10.64 -7.34
CA ILE A 47 9.32 10.95 -8.28
C ILE A 47 9.79 12.09 -9.18
N LYS A 48 9.85 11.87 -10.50
CA LYS A 48 10.22 12.88 -11.52
C LYS A 48 11.48 13.68 -11.13
N ASP A 49 12.52 12.94 -10.73
CA ASP A 49 13.82 13.43 -10.25
C ASP A 49 13.88 14.12 -8.88
N VAL A 50 12.74 14.27 -8.20
CA VAL A 50 12.70 14.76 -6.82
C VAL A 50 12.80 13.58 -5.85
N ARG A 51 13.77 13.64 -4.93
CA ARG A 51 13.91 12.67 -3.84
C ARG A 51 13.11 13.12 -2.63
N TYR A 52 12.29 12.22 -2.11
CA TYR A 52 11.50 12.38 -0.89
C TYR A 52 12.04 11.43 0.18
N LYS A 53 12.26 11.98 1.38
CA LYS A 53 12.55 11.20 2.59
C LYS A 53 11.41 11.46 3.57
N ILE A 54 10.53 10.48 3.74
CA ILE A 54 9.36 10.59 4.63
C ILE A 54 9.57 9.69 5.83
N LYS A 55 9.40 10.22 7.03
CA LYS A 55 9.47 9.47 8.28
C LYS A 55 8.08 9.33 8.90
N LEU A 56 7.75 8.13 9.34
CA LEU A 56 6.56 7.85 10.15
C LEU A 56 6.95 7.81 11.63
N PHE A 57 6.25 8.59 12.45
CA PHE A 57 6.29 8.46 13.90
C PHE A 57 4.93 7.99 14.39
N ALA A 58 4.93 6.91 15.18
CA ALA A 58 3.70 6.27 15.63
C ALA A 58 3.90 5.49 16.92
N LYS A 59 2.77 5.16 17.56
CA LYS A 59 2.73 4.31 18.74
C LYS A 59 2.53 2.84 18.33
N ASP A 60 3.40 1.93 18.80
CA ASP A 60 3.30 0.48 18.53
C ASP A 60 2.61 -0.32 19.65
N ASP A 61 2.18 0.37 20.71
CA ASP A 61 1.47 -0.22 21.83
C ASP A 61 0.21 0.59 22.13
N GLY A 62 -0.89 -0.08 22.47
CA GLY A 62 -2.14 0.58 22.77
C GLY A 62 -3.21 -0.36 23.29
N ARG A 63 -4.40 0.18 23.50
CA ARG A 63 -5.56 -0.61 23.93
C ARG A 63 -6.27 -1.17 22.70
N ALA A 64 -6.94 -2.31 22.86
CA ALA A 64 -7.86 -2.80 21.83
C ALA A 64 -8.87 -1.71 21.43
N ASN A 65 -9.22 -1.64 20.15
CA ASN A 65 -10.08 -0.62 19.53
C ASN A 65 -9.47 0.79 19.48
N SER A 66 -8.15 0.91 19.67
CA SER A 66 -7.41 2.16 19.45
C SER A 66 -6.40 2.05 18.32
N GLU A 67 -6.44 0.96 17.55
CA GLU A 67 -5.65 0.74 16.36
C GLU A 67 -5.94 1.85 15.33
N ASN A 68 -4.90 2.31 14.67
CA ASN A 68 -5.00 3.21 13.55
C ASN A 68 -5.46 2.41 12.32
N LYS A 69 -6.51 2.89 11.66
CA LYS A 69 -7.12 2.23 10.49
C LYS A 69 -6.52 2.62 9.15
N TYR A 70 -5.52 3.49 9.14
CA TYR A 70 -4.84 3.87 7.91
C TYR A 70 -3.97 2.72 7.42
N ASP A 71 -4.09 2.42 6.14
CA ASP A 71 -3.24 1.44 5.47
C ASP A 71 -1.90 2.09 5.13
N PHE A 72 -0.85 1.76 5.88
CA PHE A 72 0.46 2.34 5.63
C PHE A 72 1.19 1.54 4.56
N PRO A 73 1.98 2.19 3.68
CA PRO A 73 2.73 1.47 2.67
C PRO A 73 3.80 0.55 3.28
N PRO A 74 4.26 -0.47 2.52
CA PRO A 74 5.40 -1.30 2.90
C PRO A 74 6.60 -0.45 3.34
N PRO A 75 7.38 -0.85 4.36
CA PRO A 75 7.43 -2.17 5.01
C PRO A 75 6.63 -2.27 6.32
N VAL A 76 5.65 -1.38 6.52
CA VAL A 76 4.87 -1.32 7.78
C VAL A 76 3.39 -1.60 7.56
N ASP A 77 3.02 -2.07 6.37
CA ASP A 77 1.68 -2.52 5.96
C ASP A 77 1.13 -3.62 6.88
N THR A 78 2.00 -4.54 7.34
CA THR A 78 1.59 -5.59 8.28
C THR A 78 1.65 -5.16 9.76
N LYS A 79 2.09 -3.93 10.06
CA LYS A 79 2.29 -3.47 11.44
C LYS A 79 1.07 -2.72 11.95
N LEU A 80 0.70 -3.01 13.19
CA LEU A 80 -0.38 -2.31 13.89
C LEU A 80 0.19 -1.11 14.65
N PHE A 81 -0.37 0.07 14.37
CA PHE A 81 -0.12 1.28 15.14
C PHE A 81 -1.37 1.71 15.90
N PHE A 82 -1.21 2.51 16.96
CA PHE A 82 -2.29 2.91 17.84
C PHE A 82 -2.43 4.44 17.92
N GLY A 83 -3.68 4.91 17.90
CA GLY A 83 -4.03 6.32 17.99
C GLY A 83 -3.65 7.10 16.72
N SER A 84 -3.25 8.35 16.88
CA SER A 84 -2.80 9.17 15.76
C SER A 84 -1.32 8.93 15.44
N CYS A 85 -1.00 8.91 14.16
CA CYS A 85 0.37 8.85 13.66
C CYS A 85 0.75 10.18 13.00
N ILE A 86 2.02 10.41 12.73
CA ILE A 86 2.48 11.61 12.03
C ILE A 86 3.57 11.29 11.01
N LEU A 87 3.41 11.89 9.83
CA LEU A 87 4.30 11.78 8.69
C LEU A 87 5.03 13.11 8.52
N ILE A 88 6.34 13.05 8.40
CA ILE A 88 7.20 14.23 8.27
C ILE A 88 8.18 14.02 7.13
N ARG A 89 8.27 15.02 6.25
CA ARG A 89 9.26 15.06 5.18
C ARG A 89 10.55 15.70 5.67
N TYR A 90 11.67 15.15 5.19
CA TYR A 90 13.00 15.69 5.42
C TYR A 90 13.71 15.99 4.09
N ILE A 91 14.44 17.09 4.05
CA ILE A 91 15.39 17.45 2.99
C ILE A 91 16.70 17.79 3.69
N ASP A 92 17.80 17.11 3.34
CA ASP A 92 19.12 17.31 3.97
C ASP A 92 19.12 17.25 5.52
N ASN A 93 18.27 16.37 6.07
CA ASN A 93 18.01 16.20 7.51
C ASN A 93 17.30 17.37 8.20
N GLU A 94 16.79 18.34 7.45
CA GLU A 94 15.89 19.38 7.96
C GLU A 94 14.43 19.05 7.64
N VAL A 95 13.53 19.42 8.53
CA VAL A 95 12.09 19.25 8.32
C VAL A 95 11.64 20.12 7.16
N ALA A 96 10.96 19.51 6.20
CA ALA A 96 10.37 20.19 5.04
C ALA A 96 8.85 20.06 5.06
N SER A 97 8.16 20.94 4.33
CA SER A 97 6.71 20.85 4.19
C SER A 97 6.31 19.65 3.34
N LEU A 98 5.31 18.92 3.84
CA LEU A 98 4.63 17.83 3.15
C LEU A 98 3.16 18.18 3.03
N SER A 99 2.70 18.37 1.79
CA SER A 99 1.28 18.54 1.49
C SER A 99 0.57 17.19 1.31
N LEU A 100 -0.75 17.16 1.47
CA LEU A 100 -1.55 15.95 1.18
C LEU A 100 -1.38 15.49 -0.26
N SER A 101 -1.34 16.42 -1.22
CA SER A 101 -1.19 16.10 -2.65
C SER A 101 0.17 15.49 -3.00
N GLU A 102 1.22 15.83 -2.25
CA GLU A 102 2.54 15.19 -2.39
C GLU A 102 2.53 13.81 -1.76
N TRP A 103 1.93 13.67 -0.58
CA TRP A 103 1.83 12.38 0.09
C TRP A 103 1.02 11.37 -0.71
N GLU A 104 -0.08 11.76 -1.35
CA GLU A 104 -0.88 10.89 -2.21
C GLU A 104 -0.06 10.27 -3.35
N LYS A 105 0.75 11.08 -4.04
CA LYS A 105 1.66 10.59 -5.10
C LYS A 105 2.75 9.66 -4.56
N ILE A 106 3.27 9.97 -3.38
CA ILE A 106 4.27 9.13 -2.69
C ILE A 106 3.65 7.81 -2.28
N TYR A 107 2.44 7.86 -1.72
CA TYR A 107 1.65 6.73 -1.28
C TYR A 107 1.39 5.77 -2.44
N GLU A 108 0.86 6.27 -3.56
CA GLU A 108 0.65 5.47 -4.76
C GLU A 108 1.96 4.81 -5.21
N LYS A 109 3.06 5.56 -5.35
CA LYS A 109 4.34 4.99 -5.77
C LYS A 109 4.85 3.90 -4.81
N LEU A 110 4.63 4.07 -3.50
CA LEU A 110 5.04 3.09 -2.49
C LEU A 110 4.21 1.80 -2.52
N PHE A 111 2.96 1.87 -2.96
CA PHE A 111 2.10 0.71 -3.20
C PHE A 111 2.30 0.08 -4.58
N GLY A 112 3.36 0.47 -5.31
CA GLY A 112 3.60 -0.02 -6.67
C GLY A 112 2.66 0.62 -7.70
N GLY A 113 2.21 1.85 -7.43
CA GLY A 113 1.22 2.57 -8.22
C GLY A 113 1.57 2.68 -9.70
N PHE A 114 0.57 3.05 -10.50
CA PHE A 114 0.67 3.13 -11.96
C PHE A 114 1.90 3.92 -12.41
N GLU A 115 2.89 3.21 -12.93
CA GLU A 115 3.91 3.84 -13.74
C GLU A 115 3.23 4.38 -15.00
N ASP A 116 3.63 5.58 -15.41
CA ASP A 116 3.14 6.18 -16.64
C ASP A 116 3.58 5.26 -17.77
N LEU A 117 2.66 4.53 -18.43
CA LEU A 117 3.01 3.54 -19.46
C LEU A 117 4.00 4.12 -20.46
N ALA A 118 3.83 5.39 -20.85
CA ALA A 118 4.72 6.05 -21.79
C ALA A 118 6.17 6.20 -21.28
N ALA A 119 6.38 6.26 -19.98
CA ALA A 119 7.69 6.36 -19.34
C ALA A 119 8.37 4.99 -19.15
N THR A 120 7.61 3.90 -19.17
CA THR A 120 8.14 2.54 -19.01
C THR A 120 8.25 1.75 -20.30
N ILE A 121 7.68 2.22 -21.43
CA ILE A 121 7.83 1.54 -22.75
C ILE A 121 9.28 1.16 -23.05
N GLU A 122 10.24 2.07 -22.84
CA GLU A 122 11.65 1.78 -23.13
C GLU A 122 12.29 0.78 -22.15
N GLU A 123 11.81 0.70 -20.90
CA GLU A 123 12.27 -0.31 -19.94
C GLU A 123 11.58 -1.66 -20.19
N ASP A 124 10.28 -1.68 -20.50
CA ASP A 124 9.48 -2.87 -20.88
C ASP A 124 10.02 -3.53 -22.16
N GLU A 125 10.30 -2.73 -23.22
CA GLU A 125 10.86 -3.26 -24.47
C GLU A 125 12.27 -3.86 -24.31
N ASN A 126 12.94 -3.54 -23.22
CA ASN A 126 14.30 -3.98 -22.93
C ASN A 126 14.36 -4.99 -21.77
N GLU A 127 13.20 -5.43 -21.28
CA GLU A 127 13.06 -6.53 -20.32
C GLU A 127 13.22 -7.87 -21.07
N GLU A 128 14.01 -8.79 -20.51
CA GLU A 128 14.27 -10.09 -21.13
C GLU A 128 13.02 -10.98 -20.97
N ASP A 129 12.52 -11.53 -22.10
CA ASP A 129 11.40 -12.47 -22.06
C ASP A 129 11.81 -13.74 -21.29
N GLU A 130 11.21 -13.95 -20.11
CA GLU A 130 11.49 -15.11 -19.27
C GLU A 130 11.26 -16.45 -19.99
N LEU A 131 10.38 -16.46 -21.01
CA LEU A 131 10.08 -17.63 -21.81
C LEU A 131 11.03 -17.78 -23.02
N GLU A 132 11.81 -16.77 -23.42
CA GLU A 132 12.70 -16.87 -24.60
C GLU A 132 13.72 -18.01 -24.45
N LEU A 133 14.22 -18.24 -23.23
CA LEU A 133 15.21 -19.29 -22.93
C LEU A 133 14.59 -20.68 -22.68
N ILE A 134 13.27 -20.78 -22.61
CA ILE A 134 12.57 -22.04 -22.41
C ILE A 134 12.45 -22.79 -23.73
N ASP A 135 12.71 -24.09 -23.69
CA ASP A 135 12.62 -24.98 -24.86
C ASP A 135 11.19 -25.01 -25.43
N ASP A 136 11.05 -24.95 -26.75
CA ASP A 136 9.76 -24.95 -27.43
C ASP A 136 8.92 -26.20 -27.14
N SER A 137 9.53 -27.32 -26.75
CA SER A 137 8.82 -28.52 -26.33
C SER A 137 8.06 -28.36 -25.01
N LEU A 138 8.42 -27.35 -24.22
CA LEU A 138 7.75 -26.98 -22.97
C LEU A 138 6.76 -25.83 -23.16
N LYS A 139 6.54 -25.38 -24.40
CA LYS A 139 5.60 -24.32 -24.75
C LYS A 139 4.43 -24.88 -25.56
N SER A 140 3.28 -24.25 -25.44
CA SER A 140 2.16 -24.45 -26.34
C SER A 140 2.45 -23.82 -27.70
N LYS A 141 1.60 -24.12 -28.69
CA LYS A 141 1.70 -23.53 -30.04
C LYS A 141 1.58 -22.01 -30.03
N ASP A 142 0.96 -21.45 -28.99
CA ASP A 142 0.73 -20.02 -28.80
C ASP A 142 1.80 -19.37 -27.90
N GLY A 143 2.84 -20.13 -27.50
CA GLY A 143 3.99 -19.62 -26.75
C GLY A 143 3.86 -19.67 -25.22
N TYR A 144 2.77 -20.21 -24.68
CA TYR A 144 2.57 -20.33 -23.23
C TYR A 144 3.28 -21.55 -22.65
N LEU A 145 3.80 -21.46 -21.43
CA LEU A 145 4.44 -22.59 -20.74
C LEU A 145 3.44 -23.72 -20.42
N LEU A 146 3.78 -24.97 -20.74
CA LEU A 146 3.00 -26.18 -20.46
C LEU A 146 3.11 -26.62 -18.98
N ASP A 147 2.80 -25.73 -18.04
CA ASP A 147 2.87 -25.98 -16.58
C ASP A 147 1.54 -26.50 -15.99
N GLY A 148 0.75 -27.25 -16.78
CA GLY A 148 -0.53 -27.82 -16.34
C GLY A 148 -1.68 -26.81 -16.13
N PHE A 149 -1.45 -25.51 -16.36
CA PHE A 149 -2.49 -24.46 -16.39
C PHE A 149 -3.13 -24.25 -17.76
N ILE A 150 -2.55 -24.81 -18.83
CA ILE A 150 -3.10 -24.70 -20.19
C ILE A 150 -4.25 -25.71 -20.32
N VAL A 151 -5.47 -25.17 -20.40
CA VAL A 151 -6.65 -25.95 -20.73
C VAL A 151 -6.66 -26.17 -22.24
N ASP A 152 -6.49 -27.42 -22.67
CA ASP A 152 -6.58 -27.76 -24.08
C ASP A 152 -8.06 -27.71 -24.51
N ASP A 153 -8.39 -26.81 -25.44
CA ASP A 153 -9.75 -26.61 -25.96
C ASP A 153 -10.28 -27.84 -26.73
N SER A 154 -9.45 -28.87 -26.95
CA SER A 154 -9.84 -30.11 -27.63
C SER A 154 -10.26 -31.25 -26.70
N VAL A 155 -10.38 -31.00 -25.39
CA VAL A 155 -11.00 -31.98 -24.48
C VAL A 155 -12.51 -32.07 -24.76
N GLU A 156 -12.87 -33.01 -25.64
CA GLU A 156 -14.21 -33.56 -25.72
C GLU A 156 -14.61 -34.05 -24.33
N SER A 157 -15.58 -33.35 -23.75
CA SER A 157 -16.40 -33.68 -22.58
C SER A 157 -16.18 -35.10 -22.04
N GLY A 158 -15.19 -35.24 -21.16
CA GLY A 158 -15.14 -36.32 -20.19
C GLY A 158 -16.02 -35.92 -19.01
N GLU A 159 -17.09 -36.68 -18.80
CA GLU A 159 -18.01 -36.54 -17.67
C GLU A 159 -17.24 -36.47 -16.35
N ASP A 160 -17.03 -35.27 -15.83
CA ASP A 160 -16.65 -35.04 -14.43
C ASP A 160 -17.91 -34.56 -13.70
N ASP A 161 -18.49 -35.50 -12.94
CA ASP A 161 -19.50 -35.29 -11.89
C ASP A 161 -18.86 -34.55 -10.70
N GLY A 162 -18.35 -33.35 -10.98
CA GLY A 162 -17.95 -32.39 -9.98
C GLY A 162 -19.18 -31.69 -9.46
N SER A 163 -19.90 -32.31 -8.51
CA SER A 163 -20.89 -31.63 -7.68
C SER A 163 -20.24 -30.42 -7.00
N PHE A 164 -20.33 -29.26 -7.64
CA PHE A 164 -20.02 -27.97 -7.04
C PHE A 164 -21.20 -27.60 -6.16
N ASP A 165 -21.16 -28.08 -4.92
CA ASP A 165 -21.99 -27.59 -3.84
C ASP A 165 -21.59 -26.14 -3.54
N SER A 166 -22.12 -25.23 -4.35
CA SER A 166 -22.06 -23.81 -4.09
C SER A 166 -23.04 -23.54 -2.94
N GLU A 167 -22.57 -23.57 -1.69
CA GLU A 167 -23.30 -23.01 -0.54
C GLU A 167 -23.33 -21.47 -0.61
N LEU A 168 -23.78 -20.92 -1.74
CA LEU A 168 -24.19 -19.53 -1.86
C LEU A 168 -25.66 -19.47 -1.44
N SER A 169 -25.91 -19.33 -0.14
CA SER A 169 -27.25 -19.04 0.34
C SER A 169 -27.70 -17.68 -0.18
N GLU A 170 -28.64 -17.68 -1.13
CA GLU A 170 -29.38 -16.49 -1.57
C GLU A 170 -30.15 -15.93 -0.36
N GLU A 171 -29.57 -14.95 0.34
CA GLU A 171 -30.33 -14.16 1.30
C GLU A 171 -31.21 -13.17 0.53
N PRO A 172 -32.54 -13.17 0.75
CA PRO A 172 -33.42 -12.24 0.05
C PRO A 172 -33.12 -10.80 0.49
N TYR A 173 -32.77 -9.97 -0.48
CA TYR A 173 -32.54 -8.54 -0.29
C TYR A 173 -33.85 -7.85 0.14
N VAL A 174 -33.97 -7.56 1.44
CA VAL A 174 -35.08 -6.77 1.99
C VAL A 174 -34.79 -5.28 1.80
N PHE A 175 -35.49 -4.67 0.84
CA PHE A 175 -35.49 -3.23 0.65
C PHE A 175 -36.24 -2.58 1.83
N SER A 176 -35.52 -1.92 2.73
CA SER A 176 -36.13 -1.04 3.73
C SER A 176 -36.37 0.32 3.08
N ASP A 177 -37.55 0.50 2.49
CA ASP A 177 -38.11 1.84 2.32
C ASP A 177 -38.37 2.41 3.72
N GLU A 178 -37.58 3.39 4.13
CA GLU A 178 -37.85 4.21 5.30
C GLU A 178 -38.39 5.56 4.80
N ASP A 179 -39.67 5.82 5.13
CA ASP A 179 -40.39 7.10 5.02
C ASP A 179 -39.74 8.23 5.86
#